data_AF-A0A8S0HB15-F1
#
_entry.id   AF-A0A8S0HB15-F1
#
_cell.length_a   1.000
_cell.length_b   1.000
_cell.length_c   1.000
_cell.angle_alpha   90.00
_cell.angle_beta   90.00
_cell.angle_gamma   90.00
#
_symmetry.space_group_name_H-M   'P 1'
#
loop_
_entity.id
_entity.type
_entity.pdbx_description
1 polymer ?
#
loop_
_entity_poly.entity_id
_entity_poly.type
_entity_poly.pdbx_seq_one_letter_code
_entity_poly.pdbx_strand_id
1 'polypeptide(L)'
;MQYAWLRLLAQGGDSLMVVGDDDQSIYGWRGAKIENIHQYSADFPDTEVIRLEQNYRSTAGILKAANALIANNTGRLGKELWTDGGDGEAINLYAAFNEHDEARYVVETIESALKTGLARSDIAILYRSNAQSRVLEEALLRERIPYRIYGGQRFFERAEIKNAMAYLRLLEGRGNDAALERVINVPARGIGEKTVEAIREHARHSDVSMWEAMRQLVANKGLTGRAAGALGPLSN
;
A
#
# COMPACT_ATOMS: atom_id res chain seq x y z
N MET A 1 4.57 14.38 12.15
CA MET A 1 3.32 15.03 11.70
C MET A 1 2.10 14.43 12.41
N GLN A 2 1.78 13.15 12.21
CA GLN A 2 0.61 12.50 12.84
C GLN A 2 0.58 12.66 14.37
N TYR A 3 1.71 12.38 15.05
CA TYR A 3 1.81 12.55 16.49
C TYR A 3 1.58 13.99 16.97
N ALA A 4 2.12 14.98 16.26
CA ALA A 4 1.92 16.40 16.59
C ALA A 4 0.45 16.82 16.45
N TRP A 5 -0.26 16.28 15.45
CA TRP A 5 -1.71 16.51 15.30
C TRP A 5 -2.50 15.92 16.47
N LEU A 6 -2.19 14.69 16.89
CA LEU A 6 -2.83 14.08 18.06
C LEU A 6 -2.60 14.91 19.33
N ARG A 7 -1.39 15.46 19.52
CA ARG A 7 -1.10 16.37 20.63
C ARG A 7 -1.96 17.63 20.61
N LEU A 8 -2.17 18.25 19.45
CA LEU A 8 -3.02 19.43 19.34
C LEU A 8 -4.50 19.11 19.61
N LEU A 9 -4.99 17.98 19.08
CA LEU A 9 -6.38 17.55 19.30
C LEU A 9 -6.65 17.20 20.76
N ALA A 10 -5.65 16.69 21.48
CA ALA A 10 -5.78 16.30 22.88
C ALA A 10 -5.67 17.47 23.87
N GLN A 11 -5.29 18.69 23.45
CA GLN A 11 -5.07 19.86 24.33
C GLN A 11 -6.35 20.47 24.95
N GLY A 12 -7.54 19.92 24.70
CA GLY A 12 -8.83 20.44 25.18
C GLY A 12 -9.65 19.55 26.13
N GLY A 13 -9.13 18.38 26.55
CA GLY A 13 -9.86 17.33 27.30
C GLY A 13 -10.76 16.46 26.40
N ASP A 14 -11.00 15.16 26.60
CA ASP A 14 -10.64 14.20 27.66
C ASP A 14 -9.94 12.96 27.04
N SER A 15 -9.00 12.38 27.79
CA SER A 15 -8.46 11.01 27.64
C SER A 15 -8.05 10.54 26.22
N LEU A 16 -6.85 10.90 25.79
CA LEU A 16 -6.20 10.23 24.65
C LEU A 16 -5.73 8.83 25.09
N MET A 17 -6.26 7.79 24.47
CA MET A 17 -5.76 6.42 24.62
C MET A 17 -5.04 6.01 23.34
N VAL A 18 -3.78 5.59 23.48
CA VAL A 18 -2.97 5.04 22.40
C VAL A 18 -2.68 3.58 22.66
N VAL A 19 -2.76 2.77 21.62
CA VAL A 19 -2.39 1.35 21.65
C VAL A 19 -1.32 1.14 20.60
N GLY A 20 -0.26 0.43 20.96
CA GLY A 20 0.87 0.19 20.07
C GLY A 20 1.78 -0.91 20.58
N ASP A 21 2.62 -1.39 19.68
CA ASP A 21 3.65 -2.38 19.94
C ASP A 21 4.94 -1.87 19.28
N ASP A 22 5.94 -1.57 20.11
CA ASP A 22 7.26 -1.08 19.71
C ASP A 22 8.00 -2.10 18.82
N ASP A 23 7.89 -3.39 19.14
CA ASP A 23 8.49 -4.50 18.39
C ASP A 23 7.83 -4.71 17.01
N GLN A 24 6.63 -4.16 16.77
CA GLN A 24 5.91 -4.23 15.49
C GLN A 24 6.05 -2.96 14.62
N SER A 25 6.95 -2.04 14.96
CA SER A 25 7.19 -0.83 14.18
C SER A 25 7.97 -1.10 12.88
N ILE A 26 7.27 -1.51 11.81
CA ILE A 26 7.88 -1.88 10.51
C ILE A 26 7.86 -0.77 9.45
N TYR A 27 7.33 0.42 9.77
CA TYR A 27 7.13 1.54 8.83
C TYR A 27 8.16 2.66 8.96
N GLY A 28 9.33 2.41 9.57
CA GLY A 28 10.38 3.43 9.78
C GLY A 28 10.79 4.17 8.50
N TRP A 29 10.88 3.47 7.37
CA TRP A 29 11.19 4.04 6.05
C TRP A 29 10.12 5.01 5.52
N ARG A 30 8.89 5.00 6.07
CA ARG A 30 7.83 5.97 5.77
C ARG A 30 7.76 7.10 6.81
N GLY A 31 8.75 7.20 7.70
CA GLY A 31 8.81 8.20 8.74
C GLY A 31 8.02 7.85 10.00
N ALA A 32 7.62 6.59 10.19
CA ALA A 32 7.15 6.12 11.49
C ALA A 32 8.30 6.19 12.50
N LYS A 33 8.02 6.74 13.67
CA LYS A 33 9.00 6.96 14.74
C LYS A 33 8.55 6.21 15.98
N ILE A 34 9.33 5.21 16.38
CA ILE A 34 9.08 4.43 17.60
C ILE A 34 9.16 5.32 18.84
N GLU A 35 9.97 6.38 18.74
CA GLU A 35 10.13 7.44 19.74
C GLU A 35 8.80 8.09 20.12
N ASN A 36 7.79 8.10 19.23
CA ASN A 36 6.48 8.66 19.58
C ASN A 36 5.80 7.89 20.71
N ILE A 37 5.99 6.57 20.80
CA ILE A 37 5.46 5.76 21.90
C ILE A 37 6.24 6.05 23.19
N HIS A 38 7.57 6.12 23.11
CA HIS A 38 8.42 6.44 24.25
C HIS A 38 8.16 7.85 24.80
N GLN A 39 7.94 8.82 23.92
CA GLN A 39 7.71 10.22 24.26
C GLN A 39 6.30 10.45 24.82
N TYR A 40 5.36 9.52 24.61
CA TYR A 40 3.97 9.68 25.02
C TYR A 40 3.83 9.95 26.52
N SER A 41 4.48 9.13 27.36
CA SER A 41 4.45 9.31 28.81
C SER A 41 5.13 10.59 29.29
N ALA A 42 6.07 11.15 28.50
CA ALA A 42 6.70 12.42 28.80
C ALA A 42 5.82 13.62 28.39
N ASP A 43 5.09 13.51 27.28
CA ASP A 43 4.19 14.56 26.77
C ASP A 43 2.84 14.58 27.50
N PHE A 44 2.43 13.44 28.09
CA PHE A 44 1.21 13.27 28.87
C PHE A 44 1.55 12.63 30.23
N PRO A 45 1.97 13.41 31.25
CA PRO A 45 2.48 12.88 32.51
C PRO A 45 1.48 12.03 33.32
N ASP A 46 0.18 12.32 33.18
CA ASP A 46 -0.90 11.60 33.88
C ASP A 46 -1.32 10.30 33.16
N THR A 47 -0.49 9.79 32.24
CA THR A 47 -0.81 8.58 31.46
C THR A 47 -0.74 7.32 32.30
N GLU A 48 -1.82 6.55 32.32
CA GLU A 48 -1.81 5.16 32.78
C GLU A 48 -1.22 4.24 31.70
N VAL A 49 -0.21 3.44 32.06
CA VAL A 49 0.43 2.47 31.16
C VAL A 49 -0.02 1.06 31.51
N ILE A 50 -0.80 0.46 30.60
CA ILE A 50 -1.27 -0.93 30.73
C ILE A 50 -0.46 -1.81 29.78
N ARG A 51 0.19 -2.86 30.30
CA ARG A 51 0.94 -3.85 29.52
C ARG A 51 0.10 -5.12 29.34
N LEU A 52 -0.11 -5.50 28.09
CA LEU A 52 -0.80 -6.74 27.72
C LEU A 52 0.23 -7.76 27.25
N GLU A 53 0.62 -8.66 28.15
CA GLU A 53 1.71 -9.64 27.88
C GLU A 53 1.18 -11.05 27.57
N GLN A 54 -0.10 -11.33 27.83
CA GLN A 54 -0.72 -12.60 27.47
C GLN A 54 -1.10 -12.62 25.98
N ASN A 55 -0.57 -13.58 25.24
CA ASN A 55 -0.86 -13.85 23.85
C ASN A 55 -1.93 -14.94 23.73
N TYR A 56 -3.03 -14.59 23.07
CA TYR A 56 -4.18 -15.47 22.83
C TYR A 56 -4.21 -16.06 21.40
N ARG A 57 -3.21 -15.74 20.56
CA ARG A 57 -3.20 -16.08 19.13
C ARG A 57 -2.34 -17.29 18.81
N SER A 58 -1.16 -17.36 19.42
CA SER A 58 -0.08 -18.26 19.03
C SER A 58 0.20 -19.29 20.11
N THR A 59 0.60 -20.49 19.70
CA THR A 59 1.03 -21.56 20.61
C THR A 59 2.35 -21.19 21.28
N ALA A 60 2.67 -21.86 22.40
CA ALA A 60 3.87 -21.55 23.15
C ALA A 60 5.15 -21.78 22.32
N GLY A 61 5.18 -22.76 21.41
CA GLY A 61 6.31 -22.98 20.49
C GLY A 61 6.59 -21.78 19.57
N ILE A 62 5.53 -21.22 18.95
CA ILE A 62 5.65 -20.02 18.10
C ILE A 62 6.08 -18.81 18.93
N LEU A 63 5.51 -18.64 20.13
CA LEU A 63 5.80 -17.50 20.98
C LEU A 63 7.23 -17.51 21.51
N LYS A 64 7.75 -18.68 21.89
CA LYS A 64 9.15 -18.88 22.28
C LYS A 64 10.10 -18.45 21.17
N ALA A 65 9.84 -18.86 19.93
CA ALA A 65 10.67 -18.47 18.78
C ALA A 65 10.61 -16.95 18.51
N ALA A 66 9.43 -16.34 18.61
CA ALA A 66 9.27 -14.89 18.44
C ALA A 66 10.01 -14.10 19.53
N ASN A 67 9.88 -14.50 20.81
CA ASN A 67 10.59 -13.90 21.95
C ASN A 67 12.12 -14.04 21.80
N ALA A 68 12.60 -15.22 21.40
CA ALA A 68 14.03 -15.45 21.17
C ALA A 68 14.58 -14.58 20.04
N LEU A 69 13.82 -14.41 18.94
CA LEU A 69 14.22 -13.54 17.83
C LEU A 69 14.31 -12.08 18.27
N ILE A 70 13.25 -11.56 18.90
CA ILE A 70 13.16 -10.14 19.26
C ILE A 70 14.11 -9.74 20.39
N ALA A 71 14.56 -10.68 21.23
CA ALA A 71 15.56 -10.44 22.27
C ALA A 71 16.91 -9.92 21.72
N ASN A 72 17.19 -10.13 20.44
CA ASN A 72 18.41 -9.62 19.79
C ASN A 72 18.33 -8.12 19.43
N ASN A 73 17.15 -7.50 19.48
CA ASN A 73 16.98 -6.09 19.16
C ASN A 73 17.35 -5.20 20.36
N THR A 74 18.01 -4.07 20.08
CA THR A 74 18.34 -3.04 21.07
C THR A 74 17.27 -1.95 21.12
N GLY A 75 17.17 -1.22 22.25
CA GLY A 75 16.26 -0.07 22.37
C GLY A 75 14.78 -0.40 22.54
N ARG A 76 14.45 -1.63 22.95
CA ARG A 76 13.07 -2.09 23.21
C ARG A 76 12.53 -1.54 24.53
N LEU A 77 11.20 -1.45 24.65
CA LEU A 77 10.52 -1.14 25.93
C LEU A 77 10.62 -2.28 26.97
N GLY A 78 11.04 -3.47 26.54
CA GLY A 78 11.27 -4.62 27.42
C GLY A 78 9.95 -5.25 27.87
N LYS A 79 9.41 -6.12 27.02
CA LYS A 79 8.26 -6.98 27.31
C LYS A 79 8.56 -8.42 26.90
N GLU A 80 7.98 -9.35 27.63
CA GLU A 80 8.01 -10.77 27.31
C GLU A 80 6.58 -11.26 27.18
N LEU A 81 6.24 -11.83 26.01
CA LEU A 81 4.91 -12.35 25.78
C LEU A 81 4.82 -13.80 26.27
N TRP A 82 3.74 -14.16 26.94
CA TRP A 82 3.47 -15.54 27.38
C TRP A 82 2.09 -16.00 26.91
N THR A 83 1.81 -17.31 26.92
CA THR A 83 0.49 -17.87 26.55
C THR A 83 0.12 -19.02 27.48
N ASP A 84 -1.18 -19.19 27.74
CA ASP A 84 -1.76 -20.34 28.42
C ASP A 84 -2.12 -21.50 27.46
N GLY A 85 -1.88 -21.31 26.16
CA GLY A 85 -1.99 -22.37 25.15
C GLY A 85 -0.90 -23.44 25.29
N GLY A 86 -1.15 -24.62 24.73
CA GLY A 86 -0.15 -25.68 24.64
C GLY A 86 1.03 -25.33 23.73
N ASP A 87 2.07 -26.19 23.73
CA ASP A 87 3.26 -25.99 22.90
C ASP A 87 2.95 -25.96 21.38
N GLY A 88 1.90 -26.66 20.95
CA GLY A 88 1.51 -26.76 19.55
C GLY A 88 2.47 -27.61 18.73
N GLU A 89 2.38 -27.50 17.41
CA GLU A 89 3.28 -28.17 16.49
C GLU A 89 4.65 -27.47 16.44
N ALA A 90 5.70 -28.25 16.20
CA ALA A 90 7.05 -27.71 16.05
C ALA A 90 7.15 -26.86 14.78
N ILE A 91 7.87 -25.74 14.87
CA ILE A 91 8.18 -24.90 13.71
C ILE A 91 9.10 -25.68 12.77
N ASN A 92 8.66 -25.86 11.53
CA ASN A 92 9.45 -26.52 10.49
C ASN A 92 10.28 -25.49 9.71
N LEU A 93 11.54 -25.83 9.42
CA LEU A 93 12.45 -25.04 8.59
C LEU A 93 12.91 -25.90 7.42
N TYR A 94 12.61 -25.44 6.20
CA TYR A 94 13.03 -26.08 4.97
C TYR A 94 13.99 -25.18 4.19
N ALA A 95 15.19 -25.67 3.92
CA ALA A 95 16.21 -24.98 3.13
C ALA A 95 16.18 -25.51 1.69
N ALA A 96 15.44 -24.81 0.82
CA ALA A 96 15.30 -25.17 -0.59
C ALA A 96 16.59 -24.90 -1.38
N PHE A 97 16.80 -25.65 -2.47
CA PHE A 97 17.93 -25.44 -3.37
C PHE A 97 17.79 -24.16 -4.23
N ASN A 98 16.56 -23.80 -4.59
CA ASN A 98 16.22 -22.59 -5.33
C ASN A 98 14.76 -22.19 -5.12
N GLU A 99 14.32 -21.08 -5.71
CA GLU A 99 12.95 -20.56 -5.57
C GLU A 99 11.85 -21.50 -6.12
N HIS A 100 12.16 -22.30 -7.13
CA HIS A 100 11.21 -23.28 -7.69
C HIS A 100 11.04 -24.49 -6.78
N ASP A 101 12.12 -24.90 -6.11
CA ASP A 101 12.12 -25.95 -5.09
C ASP A 101 11.35 -25.49 -3.85
N GLU A 102 11.59 -24.27 -3.37
CA GLU A 102 10.82 -23.64 -2.29
C GLU A 102 9.32 -23.60 -2.63
N ALA A 103 8.96 -23.10 -3.82
CA ALA A 103 7.57 -22.99 -4.23
C ALA A 103 6.88 -24.37 -4.30
N ARG A 104 7.59 -25.40 -4.75
CA ARG A 104 7.06 -26.77 -4.78
C ARG A 104 6.82 -27.30 -3.36
N TYR A 105 7.79 -27.13 -2.47
CA TYR A 105 7.66 -27.52 -1.07
C TYR A 105 6.47 -26.84 -0.39
N VAL A 106 6.27 -25.53 -0.64
CA VAL A 106 5.12 -24.79 -0.13
C VAL A 106 3.81 -25.39 -0.65
N VAL A 107 3.72 -25.67 -1.95
CA VAL A 107 2.51 -26.26 -2.54
C VAL A 107 2.22 -27.66 -1.98
N GLU A 108 3.21 -28.53 -1.91
CA GLU A 108 3.08 -29.87 -1.32
C GLU A 108 2.63 -29.81 0.15
N THR A 109 3.14 -28.83 0.91
CA THR A 109 2.74 -28.58 2.30
C THR A 109 1.28 -28.13 2.39
N ILE A 110 0.84 -27.22 1.51
CA ILE A 110 -0.56 -26.78 1.42
C ILE A 110 -1.46 -27.96 1.09
N GLU A 111 -1.13 -28.76 0.08
CA GLU A 111 -1.94 -29.93 -0.28
C GLU A 111 -2.06 -30.92 0.87
N SER A 112 -0.98 -31.15 1.61
CA SER A 112 -1.00 -31.99 2.81
C SER A 112 -1.97 -31.44 3.86
N ALA A 113 -1.90 -30.14 4.16
CA ALA A 113 -2.80 -29.47 5.10
C ALA A 113 -4.27 -29.51 4.64
N LEU A 114 -4.53 -29.39 3.33
CA LEU A 114 -5.89 -29.53 2.81
C LEU A 114 -6.42 -30.97 2.96
N LYS A 115 -5.56 -31.98 2.82
CA LYS A 115 -5.91 -33.40 3.04
C LYS A 115 -6.22 -33.69 4.52
N THR A 116 -5.60 -32.97 5.46
CA THR A 116 -5.92 -33.07 6.89
C THR A 116 -7.18 -32.28 7.29
N GLY A 117 -7.78 -31.53 6.36
CA GLY A 117 -9.06 -30.85 6.54
C GLY A 117 -8.96 -29.36 6.86
N LEU A 118 -7.77 -28.75 6.83
CA LEU A 118 -7.65 -27.29 6.96
C LEU A 118 -8.35 -26.58 5.79
N ALA A 119 -9.00 -25.46 6.07
CA ALA A 119 -9.54 -24.63 5.02
C ALA A 119 -8.42 -23.81 4.37
N ARG A 120 -8.55 -23.55 3.07
CA ARG A 120 -7.62 -22.67 2.33
C ARG A 120 -7.54 -21.27 2.95
N SER A 121 -8.62 -20.81 3.58
CA SER A 121 -8.68 -19.52 4.29
C SER A 121 -7.78 -19.44 5.52
N ASP A 122 -7.38 -20.59 6.06
CA ASP A 122 -6.58 -20.68 7.29
C ASP A 122 -5.08 -20.71 6.99
N ILE A 123 -4.72 -20.70 5.69
CA ILE A 123 -3.34 -20.77 5.21
C ILE A 123 -2.95 -19.43 4.59
N ALA A 124 -1.82 -18.89 5.04
CA ALA A 124 -1.24 -17.66 4.49
C ALA A 124 0.23 -17.88 4.11
N ILE A 125 0.63 -17.33 2.96
CA ILE A 125 2.03 -17.26 2.54
C ILE A 125 2.50 -15.82 2.72
N LEU A 126 3.56 -15.62 3.50
CA LEU A 126 4.15 -14.31 3.75
C LEU A 126 5.53 -14.24 3.11
N TYR A 127 5.80 -13.15 2.40
CA TYR A 127 7.08 -12.90 1.72
C TYR A 127 7.51 -11.46 1.92
N ARG A 128 8.81 -11.19 1.71
CA ARG A 128 9.40 -9.88 1.98
C ARG A 128 9.11 -8.86 0.86
N SER A 129 9.09 -9.31 -0.39
CA SER A 129 8.90 -8.48 -1.58
C SER A 129 7.86 -9.06 -2.52
N ASN A 130 7.07 -8.19 -3.16
CA ASN A 130 6.08 -8.59 -4.16
C ASN A 130 6.70 -9.35 -5.34
N ALA A 131 7.99 -9.18 -5.63
CA ALA A 131 8.67 -9.95 -6.68
C ALA A 131 8.66 -11.46 -6.41
N GLN A 132 8.64 -11.87 -5.13
CA GLN A 132 8.61 -13.28 -4.73
C GLN A 132 7.25 -13.94 -4.97
N SER A 133 6.17 -13.17 -5.16
CA SER A 133 4.84 -13.75 -5.34
C SER A 133 4.75 -14.57 -6.63
N ARG A 134 5.45 -14.15 -7.69
CA ARG A 134 5.32 -14.72 -9.03
C ARG A 134 5.59 -16.23 -9.07
N VAL A 135 6.71 -16.68 -8.50
CA VAL A 135 7.10 -18.11 -8.53
C VAL A 135 6.11 -18.97 -7.75
N LEU A 136 5.58 -18.44 -6.63
CA LEU A 136 4.57 -19.09 -5.81
C LEU A 136 3.22 -19.16 -6.54
N GLU A 137 2.82 -18.07 -7.20
CA GLU A 137 1.60 -18.01 -8.03
C GLU A 137 1.64 -19.01 -9.17
N GLU A 138 2.76 -19.10 -9.90
CA GLU A 138 2.95 -20.06 -10.99
C GLU A 138 2.86 -21.51 -10.48
N ALA A 139 3.41 -21.81 -9.30
CA ALA A 139 3.31 -23.13 -8.67
C ALA A 139 1.88 -23.45 -8.22
N LEU A 140 1.18 -22.51 -7.55
CA LEU A 140 -0.21 -22.67 -7.11
C LEU A 140 -1.16 -22.85 -8.30
N LEU A 141 -0.95 -22.09 -9.39
CA LEU A 141 -1.73 -22.23 -10.63
C LEU A 141 -1.54 -23.60 -11.28
N ARG A 142 -0.30 -24.11 -11.31
CA ARG A 142 0.02 -25.42 -11.89
C ARG A 142 -0.75 -26.54 -11.20
N GLU A 143 -0.78 -26.53 -9.88
CA GLU A 143 -1.51 -27.51 -9.06
C GLU A 143 -2.99 -27.14 -8.85
N ARG A 144 -3.48 -26.10 -9.54
CA ARG A 144 -4.89 -25.64 -9.50
C ARG A 144 -5.38 -25.34 -8.09
N ILE A 145 -4.51 -24.82 -7.23
CA ILE A 145 -4.85 -24.40 -5.87
C ILE A 145 -5.38 -22.96 -5.93
N PRO A 146 -6.64 -22.70 -5.55
CA PRO A 146 -7.17 -21.35 -5.49
C PRO A 146 -6.43 -20.50 -4.46
N TYR A 147 -6.01 -19.30 -4.85
CA TYR A 147 -5.31 -18.35 -3.96
C TYR A 147 -5.83 -16.92 -4.16
N ARG A 148 -5.47 -16.04 -3.22
CA ARG A 148 -5.75 -14.61 -3.30
C ARG A 148 -4.49 -13.82 -2.94
N ILE A 149 -4.13 -12.86 -3.77
CA ILE A 149 -3.00 -11.95 -3.52
C ILE A 149 -3.53 -10.68 -2.86
N TYR A 150 -2.89 -10.28 -1.78
CA TYR A 150 -3.08 -8.97 -1.17
C TYR A 150 -1.91 -8.06 -1.58
N GLY A 151 -2.20 -6.90 -2.16
CA GLY A 151 -1.15 -5.93 -2.55
C GLY A 151 -0.52 -6.15 -3.93
N GLY A 152 -1.10 -7.02 -4.77
CA GLY A 152 -0.81 -7.06 -6.22
C GLY A 152 -1.27 -5.80 -6.95
N GLN A 153 -1.40 -5.83 -8.28
CA GLN A 153 -1.85 -4.65 -9.06
C GLN A 153 -3.17 -4.12 -8.50
N ARG A 154 -3.12 -2.97 -7.82
CA ARG A 154 -4.29 -2.41 -7.14
C ARG A 154 -5.33 -2.08 -8.20
N PHE A 155 -6.61 -2.27 -7.87
CA PHE A 155 -7.71 -1.96 -8.78
C PHE A 155 -7.59 -0.54 -9.37
N PHE A 156 -7.32 0.46 -8.53
CA PHE A 156 -7.13 1.86 -8.93
C PHE A 156 -5.80 2.14 -9.63
N GLU A 157 -4.88 1.18 -9.69
CA GLU A 157 -3.62 1.33 -10.42
C GLU A 157 -3.72 0.92 -11.89
N ARG A 158 -4.78 0.19 -12.26
CA ARG A 158 -5.03 -0.25 -13.63
C ARG A 158 -5.24 0.94 -14.56
N ALA A 159 -4.72 0.84 -15.78
CA ALA A 159 -4.68 1.96 -16.72
C ALA A 159 -6.10 2.44 -17.06
N GLU A 160 -7.01 1.50 -17.34
CA GLU A 160 -8.42 1.73 -17.64
C GLU A 160 -9.15 2.42 -16.48
N ILE A 161 -8.90 2.00 -15.23
CA ILE A 161 -9.52 2.60 -14.04
C ILE A 161 -8.99 4.01 -13.82
N LYS A 162 -7.68 4.23 -13.92
CA LYS A 162 -7.11 5.58 -13.82
C LYS A 162 -7.61 6.52 -14.93
N ASN A 163 -7.82 5.99 -16.15
CA ASN A 163 -8.35 6.78 -17.26
C ASN A 163 -9.81 7.18 -17.01
N ALA A 164 -10.66 6.25 -16.59
CA ALA A 164 -12.04 6.55 -16.21
C ALA A 164 -12.11 7.59 -15.08
N MET A 165 -11.28 7.42 -14.04
CA MET A 165 -11.19 8.37 -12.92
C MET A 165 -10.73 9.77 -13.38
N ALA A 166 -9.79 9.85 -14.33
CA ALA A 166 -9.36 11.13 -14.87
C ALA A 166 -10.47 11.83 -15.66
N TYR A 167 -11.28 11.09 -16.43
CA TYR A 167 -12.48 11.66 -17.05
C TYR A 167 -13.48 12.20 -16.02
N LEU A 168 -13.78 11.42 -14.97
CA LEU A 168 -14.70 11.85 -13.91
C LEU A 168 -14.21 13.11 -13.20
N ARG A 169 -12.90 13.23 -12.94
CA ARG A 169 -12.28 14.44 -12.37
C ARG A 169 -12.46 15.66 -13.26
N LEU A 170 -12.37 15.50 -14.59
CA LEU A 170 -12.60 16.60 -15.53
C LEU A 170 -14.07 17.02 -15.61
N LEU A 171 -15.01 16.11 -15.34
CA LEU A 171 -16.44 16.44 -15.22
C LEU A 171 -16.74 17.23 -13.93
N GLU A 172 -16.10 16.88 -12.82
CA GLU A 172 -16.21 17.61 -11.55
C GLU A 172 -15.54 19.00 -11.63
N GLY A 173 -14.33 19.05 -12.20
CA GLY A 173 -13.54 20.27 -12.29
C GLY A 173 -12.56 20.23 -13.46
N ARG A 174 -12.81 21.08 -14.46
CA ARG A 174 -11.97 21.21 -15.67
C ARG A 174 -10.57 21.79 -15.41
N GLY A 175 -10.27 22.26 -14.19
CA GLY A 175 -8.95 22.76 -13.79
C GLY A 175 -7.91 21.69 -13.42
N ASN A 176 -8.21 20.39 -13.61
CA ASN A 176 -7.31 19.30 -13.24
C ASN A 176 -6.34 18.94 -14.38
N ASP A 177 -5.20 19.62 -14.42
CA ASP A 177 -4.18 19.45 -15.47
C ASP A 177 -3.65 18.00 -15.54
N ALA A 178 -3.39 17.37 -14.40
CA ALA A 178 -2.91 15.98 -14.36
C ALA A 178 -3.94 14.99 -14.91
N ALA A 179 -5.23 15.24 -14.70
CA ALA A 179 -6.29 14.45 -15.30
C ALA A 179 -6.37 14.70 -16.81
N LEU A 180 -6.28 15.95 -17.25
CA LEU A 180 -6.30 16.32 -18.67
C LEU A 180 -5.15 15.68 -19.44
N GLU A 181 -3.90 15.88 -19.00
CA GLU A 181 -2.72 15.31 -19.65
C GLU A 181 -2.84 13.79 -19.82
N ARG A 182 -3.40 13.10 -18.83
CA ARG A 182 -3.58 11.65 -18.87
C ARG A 182 -4.54 11.20 -19.98
N VAL A 183 -5.66 11.91 -20.18
CA VAL A 183 -6.76 11.42 -21.04
C VAL A 183 -6.95 12.21 -22.33
N ILE A 184 -6.20 13.31 -22.53
CA ILE A 184 -6.32 14.19 -23.70
C ILE A 184 -6.23 13.40 -25.02
N ASN A 185 -5.39 12.37 -25.08
CA ASN A 185 -5.22 11.50 -26.24
C ASN A 185 -5.64 10.02 -25.98
N VAL A 186 -6.51 9.78 -24.99
CA VAL A 186 -7.03 8.43 -24.69
C VAL A 186 -8.56 8.44 -24.62
N PRO A 187 -9.31 7.94 -25.63
CA PRO A 187 -8.84 7.26 -26.84
C PRO A 187 -8.04 8.17 -27.77
N ALA A 188 -7.27 7.57 -28.70
CA ALA A 188 -6.41 8.30 -29.61
C ALA A 188 -7.20 9.31 -30.45
N ARG A 189 -6.84 10.59 -30.32
CA ARG A 189 -7.41 11.74 -31.06
C ARG A 189 -6.42 12.37 -32.04
N GLY A 190 -5.22 11.82 -32.15
CA GLY A 190 -4.15 12.40 -32.98
C GLY A 190 -3.48 13.61 -32.33
N ILE A 191 -3.55 13.73 -31.01
CA ILE A 191 -2.88 14.78 -30.22
C ILE A 191 -1.52 14.23 -29.80
N GLY A 192 -0.45 14.80 -30.35
CA GLY A 192 0.93 14.39 -30.03
C GLY A 192 1.57 15.23 -28.93
N GLU A 193 2.72 14.79 -28.41
CA GLU A 193 3.46 15.46 -27.33
C GLU A 193 3.76 16.93 -27.61
N LYS A 194 4.11 17.30 -28.85
CA LYS A 194 4.34 18.72 -29.22
C LYS A 194 3.11 19.60 -28.97
N THR A 195 1.91 19.07 -29.20
CA THR A 195 0.66 19.79 -28.95
C THR A 195 0.40 19.92 -27.45
N VAL A 196 0.65 18.86 -26.69
CA VAL A 196 0.51 18.88 -25.22
C VAL A 196 1.50 19.87 -24.59
N GLU A 197 2.75 19.91 -25.07
CA GLU A 197 3.75 20.88 -24.62
C GLU A 197 3.32 22.32 -24.92
N ALA A 198 2.83 22.61 -26.13
CA ALA A 198 2.33 23.94 -26.47
C ALA A 198 1.18 24.39 -25.55
N ILE A 199 0.27 23.47 -25.21
CA ILE A 199 -0.80 23.74 -24.23
C ILE A 199 -0.22 24.04 -22.84
N ARG A 200 0.77 23.25 -22.40
CA ARG A 200 1.43 23.41 -21.11
C ARG A 200 2.20 24.73 -21.01
N GLU A 201 2.93 25.10 -22.06
CA GLU A 201 3.64 26.37 -22.15
C GLU A 201 2.66 27.54 -22.10
N HIS A 202 1.57 27.50 -22.87
CA HIS A 202 0.57 28.55 -22.87
C HIS A 202 -0.14 28.68 -21.50
N ALA A 203 -0.46 27.56 -20.86
CA ALA A 203 -1.02 27.51 -19.51
C ALA A 203 -0.12 28.22 -18.49
N ARG A 204 1.18 27.91 -18.51
CA ARG A 204 2.18 28.55 -17.63
C ARG A 204 2.36 30.03 -17.91
N HIS A 205 2.44 30.44 -19.17
CA HIS A 205 2.64 31.86 -19.53
C HIS A 205 1.41 32.72 -19.21
N SER A 206 0.22 32.15 -19.30
CA SER A 206 -1.04 32.88 -19.11
C SER A 206 -1.62 32.71 -17.70
N ASP A 207 -0.95 31.95 -16.83
CA ASP A 207 -1.39 31.60 -15.47
C ASP A 207 -2.84 31.05 -15.41
N VAL A 208 -3.13 30.10 -16.31
CA VAL A 208 -4.43 29.43 -16.41
C VAL A 208 -4.25 27.92 -16.47
N SER A 209 -5.32 27.16 -16.19
CA SER A 209 -5.29 25.70 -16.33
C SER A 209 -5.01 25.27 -17.77
N MET A 210 -4.49 24.06 -17.97
CA MET A 210 -4.27 23.49 -19.29
C MET A 210 -5.56 23.38 -20.10
N TRP A 211 -6.71 23.18 -19.43
CA TRP A 211 -8.00 23.20 -20.09
C TRP A 211 -8.31 24.57 -20.69
N GLU A 212 -8.10 25.64 -19.91
CA GLU A 212 -8.34 26.99 -20.38
C GLU A 212 -7.34 27.39 -21.47
N ALA A 213 -6.06 27.03 -21.30
CA ALA A 213 -5.04 27.22 -22.32
C ALA A 213 -5.40 26.52 -23.63
N MET A 214 -5.93 25.29 -23.57
CA MET A 214 -6.44 24.58 -24.73
C MET A 214 -7.59 25.35 -25.41
N ARG A 215 -8.56 25.86 -24.64
CA ARG A 215 -9.66 26.68 -25.20
C ARG A 215 -9.13 27.95 -25.87
N GLN A 216 -8.21 28.66 -25.24
CA GLN A 216 -7.60 29.87 -25.77
C GLN A 216 -6.80 29.60 -27.05
N LEU A 217 -6.00 28.53 -27.09
CA LEU A 217 -5.24 28.13 -28.27
C LEU A 217 -6.14 27.74 -29.44
N VAL A 218 -7.26 27.06 -29.17
CA VAL A 218 -8.28 26.74 -30.19
C VAL A 218 -8.95 28.02 -30.70
N ALA A 219 -9.38 28.91 -29.81
CA ALA A 219 -10.04 30.17 -30.15
C ALA A 219 -9.12 31.10 -30.97
N ASN A 220 -7.85 31.19 -30.59
CA ASN A 220 -6.85 32.05 -31.23
C ASN A 220 -6.22 31.43 -32.49
N LYS A 221 -6.65 30.22 -32.90
CA LYS A 221 -6.03 29.43 -33.98
C LYS A 221 -4.51 29.24 -33.78
N GLY A 222 -4.06 29.18 -32.53
CA GLY A 222 -2.65 28.97 -32.16
C GLY A 222 -2.16 27.55 -32.44
N LEU A 223 -3.07 26.62 -32.76
CA LEU A 223 -2.78 25.24 -33.17
C LEU A 223 -3.24 25.04 -34.62
N THR A 224 -2.45 24.33 -35.42
CA THR A 224 -2.73 24.09 -36.85
C THR A 224 -3.00 22.61 -37.15
N GLY A 225 -3.75 22.34 -38.21
CA GLY A 225 -3.96 20.99 -38.75
C GLY A 225 -4.75 20.04 -37.85
N ARG A 226 -4.32 18.77 -37.78
CA ARG A 226 -5.02 17.68 -37.07
C ARG A 226 -5.23 17.96 -35.57
N ALA A 227 -4.33 18.69 -34.93
CA ALA A 227 -4.41 19.02 -33.51
C ALA A 227 -5.60 19.95 -33.19
N ALA A 228 -5.84 20.98 -34.02
CA ALA A 228 -6.95 21.90 -33.82
C ALA A 228 -8.31 21.19 -34.01
N GLY A 229 -8.42 20.30 -35.00
CA GLY A 229 -9.62 19.50 -35.22
C GLY A 229 -9.92 18.51 -34.10
N ALA A 230 -8.87 17.97 -33.45
CA ALA A 230 -9.01 17.02 -32.35
C ALA A 230 -9.42 17.69 -31.02
N LEU A 231 -8.97 18.92 -30.77
CA LEU A 231 -9.23 19.66 -29.54
C LEU A 231 -10.53 20.47 -29.58
N GLY A 232 -11.02 20.85 -30.76
CA GLY A 232 -12.26 21.61 -30.94
C GLY A 232 -13.47 21.01 -30.18
N PRO A 233 -13.77 19.70 -30.34
CA PRO A 233 -14.87 19.06 -29.62
C PRO A 233 -14.67 18.97 -28.09
N LEU A 234 -13.42 19.00 -27.62
CA LEU A 234 -13.09 18.95 -26.18
C LEU A 234 -13.16 20.31 -25.52
N SER A 235 -13.10 21.40 -26.28
CA SER A 235 -13.05 22.77 -25.77
C SER A 235 -14.42 23.37 -25.40
N ASN A 236 -15.52 22.70 -25.76
CA ASN A 236 -16.91 23.03 -25.39
C ASN A 236 -17.31 22.33 -24.06
#